data_AF-A0A6I9Z0C2-F1
#
_entry.id   AF-A0A6I9Z0C2-F1
#
_cell.length_a   1.000
_cell.length_b   1.000
_cell.length_c   1.000
_cell.angle_alpha   90.00
_cell.angle_beta   90.00
_cell.angle_gamma   90.00
#
_symmetry.space_group_name_H-M   'P 1'
#
loop_
_entity.id
_entity.type
_entity.pdbx_description
1 polymer ?
#
loop_
_entity_poly.entity_id
_entity_poly.type
_entity_poly.pdbx_seq_one_letter_code
_entity_poly.pdbx_strand_id
1 'polypeptide(L)'
;MADASAQKQLRSAILTHVIRGNRPIKTEMAHQLYVLQVLTLNLREERMMTKMDPSDQAQRDALFELRRIAFEVEAESGGAEKRKAIYSRDYKTLGFTNPVNPALDFLQTPPGMLALDNMLYLAKHHQDAYTRIILENSSPEDKHACPFGRSAIELTKMLCEILQIGELPNEGRNDYHPMFFTHDQALEELFVIGIQLLNRTWKEMRATAEDFHKVMQVVREQITRALPAKPPSLDQFKGRLRNLAYSEVLRLRQSERMSQDDIQSPPIVELREKIQPEILELIKQQRLNRLCEGSSFRKVGNRRRQERFWYCRLALNHKTLHYGDLEENAQGGATLESLQEKIPVADIKAILTGKECPHMKEKGALKQNKEALELAFSILYDPDEALNFIAPNKYEF
;
A
#
# COMPACT_ATOMS: atom_id res chain seq x y z
N MET A 1 4.91 22.32 18.15
CA MET A 1 3.67 22.18 18.97
C MET A 1 2.41 22.65 18.24
N ALA A 2 2.42 23.76 17.48
CA ALA A 2 1.25 24.21 16.73
C ALA A 2 0.79 23.24 15.60
N ASP A 3 1.74 22.57 14.93
CA ASP A 3 1.48 21.67 13.79
C ASP A 3 0.77 20.35 14.19
N ALA A 4 1.22 19.71 15.28
CA ALA A 4 0.61 18.48 15.79
C ALA A 4 -0.84 18.70 16.31
N SER A 5 -1.14 19.88 16.86
CA SER A 5 -2.49 20.24 17.31
C SER A 5 -3.45 20.42 16.12
N ALA A 6 -2.98 21.06 15.04
CA ALA A 6 -3.75 21.24 13.82
C ALA A 6 -4.04 19.90 13.13
N GLN A 7 -3.07 18.99 13.05
CA GLN A 7 -3.28 17.64 12.50
C GLN A 7 -4.33 16.84 13.29
N LYS A 8 -4.29 16.91 14.63
CA LYS A 8 -5.28 16.26 15.49
C LYS A 8 -6.68 16.81 15.28
N GLN A 9 -6.81 18.15 15.19
CA GLN A 9 -8.09 18.80 14.91
C GLN A 9 -8.62 18.43 13.51
N LEU A 10 -7.75 18.40 12.50
CA LEU A 10 -8.08 17.99 11.13
C LEU A 10 -8.60 16.55 11.09
N ARG A 11 -7.89 15.60 11.71
CA ARG A 11 -8.32 14.21 11.79
C ARG A 11 -9.66 14.06 12.50
N SER A 12 -9.85 14.75 13.62
CA SER A 12 -11.12 14.75 14.36
C SER A 12 -12.26 15.32 13.51
N ALA A 13 -12.01 16.39 12.75
CA ALA A 13 -13.01 16.98 11.86
C ALA A 13 -13.37 16.02 10.72
N ILE A 14 -12.38 15.40 10.07
CA ILE A 14 -12.59 14.39 9.02
C ILE A 14 -13.39 13.21 9.57
N LEU A 15 -13.01 12.70 10.75
CA LEU A 15 -13.70 11.57 11.37
C LEU A 15 -15.17 11.88 11.66
N THR A 16 -15.45 13.04 12.27
CA THR A 16 -16.80 13.41 12.70
C THR A 16 -17.69 13.86 11.54
N HIS A 17 -17.18 14.71 10.65
CA HIS A 17 -18.00 15.38 9.63
C HIS A 17 -17.99 14.67 8.27
N VAL A 18 -16.96 13.87 7.96
CA VAL A 18 -16.84 13.16 6.68
C VAL A 18 -17.10 11.66 6.88
N ILE A 19 -16.30 10.99 7.70
CA ILE A 19 -16.38 9.52 7.86
C ILE A 19 -17.65 9.08 8.59
N ARG A 20 -18.00 9.78 9.69
CA ARG A 20 -19.21 9.53 10.48
C ARG A 20 -20.36 10.49 10.15
N GLY A 21 -20.20 11.29 9.09
CA GLY A 21 -21.22 12.22 8.66
C GLY A 21 -22.50 11.52 8.20
N ASN A 22 -23.64 12.20 8.30
CA ASN A 22 -24.94 11.65 7.88
C ASN A 22 -25.07 11.46 6.36
N ARG A 23 -24.14 11.99 5.56
CA ARG A 23 -24.17 11.92 4.10
C ARG A 23 -23.24 10.82 3.62
N PRO A 24 -23.66 10.00 2.64
CA PRO A 24 -22.78 9.00 2.04
C PRO A 24 -21.59 9.67 1.36
N ILE A 25 -20.41 9.08 1.53
CA ILE A 25 -19.18 9.55 0.93
C ILE A 25 -19.20 9.20 -0.56
N LYS A 26 -19.12 10.23 -1.41
CA LYS A 26 -19.05 10.09 -2.86
C LYS A 26 -17.64 9.68 -3.30
N THR A 27 -17.52 9.15 -4.52
CA THR A 27 -16.27 8.65 -5.10
C THR A 27 -15.10 9.63 -4.98
N GLU A 28 -15.31 10.90 -5.33
CA GLU A 28 -14.26 11.93 -5.23
C GLU A 28 -13.76 12.13 -3.80
N MET A 29 -14.66 12.21 -2.82
CA MET A 29 -14.27 12.35 -1.42
C MET A 29 -13.57 11.08 -0.90
N ALA A 30 -14.01 9.90 -1.33
CA ALA A 30 -13.34 8.64 -0.99
C ALA A 30 -11.91 8.58 -1.57
N HIS A 31 -11.71 9.11 -2.79
CA HIS A 31 -10.39 9.27 -3.39
C HIS A 31 -9.50 10.20 -2.55
N GLN A 32 -10.01 11.38 -2.17
CA GLN A 32 -9.25 12.32 -1.32
C GLN A 32 -8.88 11.72 0.04
N LEU A 33 -9.76 10.92 0.65
CA LEU A 33 -9.47 10.19 1.88
C LEU A 33 -8.39 9.12 1.68
N TYR A 34 -8.42 8.40 0.55
CA TYR A 34 -7.37 7.47 0.17
C TYR A 34 -6.02 8.18 0.00
N VAL A 35 -5.97 9.27 -0.79
CA VAL A 35 -4.77 10.08 -1.00
C VAL A 35 -4.22 10.57 0.34
N LEU A 36 -5.07 11.13 1.20
CA LEU A 36 -4.66 11.60 2.52
C LEU A 36 -4.10 10.48 3.39
N GLN A 37 -4.71 9.29 3.37
CA GLN A 37 -4.20 8.14 4.11
C GLN A 37 -2.80 7.74 3.62
N VAL A 38 -2.61 7.64 2.30
CA VAL A 38 -1.30 7.30 1.70
C VAL A 38 -0.25 8.32 2.11
N LEU A 39 -0.52 9.61 1.94
CA LEU A 39 0.42 10.67 2.30
C LEU A 39 0.75 10.66 3.80
N THR A 40 -0.24 10.44 4.66
CA THR A 40 -0.03 10.37 6.12
C THR A 40 0.85 9.18 6.50
N LEU A 41 0.62 8.02 5.89
CA LEU A 41 1.44 6.83 6.11
C LEU A 41 2.87 7.02 5.58
N ASN A 42 3.05 7.68 4.43
CA ASN A 42 4.36 7.93 3.84
C ASN A 42 5.24 8.88 4.66
N LEU A 43 4.67 9.65 5.60
CA LEU A 43 5.47 10.37 6.61
C LEU A 43 6.34 9.43 7.47
N ARG A 44 6.06 8.12 7.46
CA ARG A 44 6.86 7.10 8.15
C ARG A 44 7.96 6.49 7.28
N GLU A 45 7.99 6.77 5.98
CA GLU A 45 8.97 6.22 5.04
C GLU A 45 10.41 6.60 5.43
N GLU A 46 10.64 7.85 5.84
CA GLU A 46 11.97 8.30 6.27
C GLU A 46 12.50 7.41 7.40
N ARG A 47 11.67 7.16 8.43
CA ARG A 47 12.02 6.29 9.56
C ARG A 47 12.15 4.84 9.15
N MET A 48 11.31 4.37 8.22
CA MET A 48 11.36 3.02 7.64
C MET A 48 12.69 2.75 6.91
N MET A 49 13.24 3.78 6.26
CA MET A 49 14.47 3.68 5.46
C MET A 49 15.72 4.15 6.22
N THR A 50 15.57 4.68 7.44
CA THR A 50 16.68 5.05 8.31
C THR A 50 17.25 3.81 8.99
N LYS A 51 18.51 3.50 8.73
CA LYS A 51 19.25 2.47 9.47
C LYS A 51 19.65 2.99 10.85
N MET A 52 19.72 2.11 11.84
CA MET A 52 20.28 2.47 13.14
C MET A 52 21.79 2.74 13.01
N ASP A 53 22.29 3.80 13.65
CA ASP A 53 23.72 4.03 13.86
C ASP A 53 24.11 3.51 15.25
N PRO A 54 24.91 2.43 15.37
CA PRO A 54 25.37 1.90 16.65
C PRO A 54 26.25 2.88 17.45
N SER A 55 26.80 3.91 16.80
CA SER A 55 27.65 4.92 17.44
C SER A 55 26.81 6.00 18.12
N ASP A 56 25.62 6.28 17.59
CA ASP A 56 24.69 7.29 18.10
C ASP A 56 24.22 6.91 19.52
N GLN A 57 24.45 7.81 20.46
CA GLN A 57 24.08 7.61 21.86
C GLN A 57 22.56 7.59 22.05
N ALA A 58 21.81 8.47 21.39
CA ALA A 58 20.36 8.56 21.57
C ALA A 58 19.65 7.30 21.06
N GLN A 59 20.14 6.70 19.97
CA GLN A 59 19.61 5.45 19.45
C GLN A 59 19.93 4.27 20.36
N ARG A 60 21.14 4.23 20.94
CA ARG A 60 21.50 3.23 21.95
C ARG A 60 20.66 3.37 23.22
N ASP A 61 20.40 4.60 23.67
CA ASP A 61 19.57 4.88 24.85
C ASP A 61 18.12 4.44 24.60
N ALA A 62 17.61 4.63 23.39
CA ALA A 62 16.30 4.13 22.98
C ALA A 62 16.22 2.59 23.07
N LEU A 63 17.24 1.86 22.64
CA LEU A 63 17.32 0.41 22.75
C LEU A 63 17.52 -0.07 24.20
N PHE A 64 18.24 0.70 25.01
CA PHE A 64 18.40 0.44 26.43
C PHE A 64 17.09 0.65 27.20
N GLU A 65 16.32 1.68 26.86
CA GLU A 65 15.02 1.96 27.45
C GLU A 65 14.03 0.81 27.24
N LEU A 66 14.03 0.22 26.04
CA LEU A 66 13.22 -0.97 25.74
C LEU A 66 13.53 -2.12 26.71
N ARG A 67 14.82 -2.41 26.92
CA ARG A 67 15.27 -3.40 27.91
C ARG A 67 14.88 -3.01 29.34
N ARG A 68 15.07 -1.75 29.71
CA ARG A 68 14.80 -1.25 31.06
C ARG A 68 13.33 -1.44 31.44
N ILE A 69 12.41 -1.12 30.52
CA ILE A 69 10.97 -1.29 30.74
C ILE A 69 10.61 -2.78 30.89
N ALA A 70 11.22 -3.68 30.11
CA ALA A 70 10.89 -5.10 30.12
C ALA A 70 11.24 -5.83 31.42
N PHE A 71 12.37 -5.45 32.04
CA PHE A 71 12.93 -6.17 33.19
C PHE A 71 12.94 -5.36 34.49
N GLU A 72 12.39 -4.14 34.48
CA GLU A 72 12.29 -3.22 35.63
C GLU A 72 13.63 -3.01 36.37
N VAL A 73 14.75 -3.09 35.65
CA VAL A 73 16.08 -3.04 36.24
C VAL A 73 16.44 -1.60 36.59
N GLU A 74 16.44 -1.26 37.89
CA GLU A 74 17.13 -0.06 38.40
C GLU A 74 18.65 -0.18 38.16
N ALA A 75 19.34 0.95 38.07
CA ALA A 75 20.75 1.02 37.68
C ALA A 75 21.65 0.07 38.49
N GLU A 76 22.01 -1.07 37.90
CA GLU A 76 22.79 -2.12 38.58
C GLU A 76 24.22 -1.68 38.89
N SER A 77 24.57 -1.75 40.17
CA SER A 77 25.92 -1.58 40.71
C SER A 77 26.75 -2.84 40.45
N GLY A 78 27.48 -2.86 39.33
CA GLY A 78 28.39 -3.94 38.97
C GLY A 78 29.50 -3.51 38.00
N GLY A 79 30.62 -4.23 38.01
CA GLY A 79 31.73 -4.03 37.08
C GLY A 79 31.28 -4.08 35.60
N ALA A 80 32.02 -3.40 34.72
CA ALA A 80 31.63 -3.21 33.32
C ALA A 80 31.41 -4.54 32.55
N GLU A 81 32.20 -5.57 32.84
CA GLU A 81 32.08 -6.89 32.20
C GLU A 81 30.83 -7.65 32.63
N LYS A 82 30.48 -7.61 33.92
CA LYS A 82 29.26 -8.22 34.45
C LYS A 82 28.01 -7.58 33.84
N ARG A 83 28.01 -6.25 33.67
CA ARG A 83 26.92 -5.51 33.00
C ARG A 83 26.75 -5.92 31.53
N LYS A 84 27.85 -6.04 30.77
CA LYS A 84 27.80 -6.48 29.37
C LYS A 84 27.20 -7.89 29.21
N ALA A 85 27.57 -8.83 30.08
CA ALA A 85 27.02 -10.19 30.06
C ALA A 85 25.52 -10.21 30.36
N ILE A 86 25.07 -9.40 31.33
CA ILE A 86 23.65 -9.24 31.67
C ILE A 86 22.88 -8.66 30.47
N TYR A 87 23.37 -7.58 29.86
CA TYR A 87 22.71 -6.97 28.70
C TYR A 87 22.59 -7.97 27.55
N SER A 88 23.65 -8.70 27.24
CA SER A 88 23.60 -9.71 26.17
C SER A 88 22.58 -10.82 26.46
N ARG A 89 22.48 -11.27 27.71
CA ARG A 89 21.45 -12.24 28.12
C ARG A 89 20.05 -11.66 27.96
N ASP A 90 19.83 -10.44 28.42
CA ASP A 90 18.51 -9.81 28.40
C ASP A 90 18.04 -9.52 26.97
N TYR A 91 18.94 -9.11 26.07
CA TYR A 91 18.63 -8.96 24.64
C TYR A 91 18.38 -10.30 23.96
N LYS A 92 19.03 -11.38 24.40
CA LYS A 92 18.69 -12.74 23.98
C LYS A 92 17.29 -13.14 24.45
N THR A 93 16.92 -12.82 25.69
CA THR A 93 15.58 -13.05 26.24
C THR A 93 14.52 -12.22 25.54
N LEU A 94 14.84 -10.98 25.12
CA LEU A 94 13.99 -10.17 24.25
C LEU A 94 13.85 -10.72 22.82
N GLY A 95 14.60 -11.76 22.45
CA GLY A 95 14.50 -12.40 21.14
C GLY A 95 15.13 -11.62 19.99
N PHE A 96 16.16 -10.82 20.27
CA PHE A 96 17.00 -10.24 19.20
C PHE A 96 17.91 -11.29 18.57
N THR A 97 18.18 -11.13 17.28
CA THR A 97 19.05 -12.03 16.51
C THR A 97 20.51 -11.82 16.88
N ASN A 98 20.92 -10.57 17.09
CA ASN A 98 22.25 -10.20 17.55
C ASN A 98 22.23 -9.76 19.02
N PRO A 99 22.16 -10.68 20.00
CA PRO A 99 22.01 -10.31 21.41
C PRO A 99 23.21 -9.54 21.99
N VAL A 100 24.41 -9.70 21.41
CA VAL A 100 25.60 -8.94 21.80
C VAL A 100 25.52 -7.48 21.35
N ASN A 101 24.93 -7.24 20.18
CA ASN A 101 24.74 -5.91 19.63
C ASN A 101 23.43 -5.83 18.83
N PRO A 102 22.29 -5.62 19.50
CA PRO A 102 20.97 -5.62 18.85
C PRO A 102 20.77 -4.48 17.86
N ALA A 103 21.63 -3.45 17.87
CA ALA A 103 21.60 -2.40 16.86
C ALA A 103 21.77 -2.94 15.42
N LEU A 104 22.48 -4.07 15.27
CA LEU A 104 22.70 -4.71 13.98
C LEU A 104 21.40 -5.21 13.34
N ASP A 105 20.39 -5.57 14.14
CA ASP A 105 19.09 -6.03 13.65
C ASP A 105 18.31 -4.89 12.94
N PHE A 106 18.62 -3.63 13.26
CA PHE A 106 17.98 -2.44 12.69
C PHE A 106 18.78 -1.82 11.52
N LEU A 107 19.82 -2.49 11.04
CA LEU A 107 20.54 -2.08 9.82
C LEU A 107 19.81 -2.48 8.53
N GLN A 108 18.85 -3.41 8.63
CA GLN A 108 18.01 -3.80 7.51
C GLN A 108 16.87 -2.80 7.32
N THR A 109 16.76 -2.27 6.10
CA THR A 109 15.69 -1.36 5.67
C THR A 109 14.99 -1.95 4.45
N PRO A 110 13.65 -2.06 4.46
CA PRO A 110 12.75 -1.84 5.60
C PRO A 110 12.95 -2.91 6.71
N PRO A 111 12.59 -2.62 7.98
CA PRO A 111 11.92 -1.40 8.45
C PRO A 111 12.85 -0.40 9.17
N GLY A 112 14.14 -0.71 9.31
CA GLY A 112 15.10 0.17 9.99
C GLY A 112 14.64 0.64 11.36
N MET A 113 14.81 1.92 11.63
CA MET A 113 14.46 2.55 12.89
C MET A 113 12.96 2.59 13.21
N LEU A 114 12.08 2.47 12.21
CA LEU A 114 10.62 2.42 12.45
C LEU A 114 10.22 1.24 13.34
N ALA A 115 10.92 0.11 13.26
CA ALA A 115 10.65 -1.01 14.15
C ALA A 115 10.99 -0.68 15.61
N LEU A 116 12.09 0.05 15.86
CA LEU A 116 12.44 0.48 17.21
C LEU A 116 11.42 1.48 17.75
N ASP A 117 10.96 2.41 16.91
CA ASP A 117 9.90 3.37 17.28
C ASP A 117 8.61 2.65 17.69
N ASN A 118 8.20 1.63 16.92
CA ASN A 118 7.03 0.80 17.22
C ASN A 118 7.18 -0.01 18.51
N MET A 119 8.35 -0.62 18.74
CA MET A 119 8.63 -1.36 19.98
C MET A 119 8.57 -0.43 21.20
N LEU A 120 9.15 0.76 21.09
CA LEU A 120 9.11 1.77 22.16
C LEU A 120 7.71 2.32 22.39
N TYR A 121 6.93 2.49 21.33
CA TYR A 121 5.52 2.86 21.45
C TYR A 121 4.75 1.83 22.28
N LEU A 122 4.88 0.54 21.93
CA LEU A 122 4.30 -0.57 22.70
C LEU A 122 4.77 -0.54 24.17
N ALA A 123 6.08 -0.40 24.41
CA ALA A 123 6.65 -0.43 25.75
C ALA A 123 6.17 0.75 26.62
N LYS A 124 6.00 1.95 26.06
CA LYS A 124 5.64 3.17 26.80
C LYS A 124 4.13 3.37 26.94
N HIS A 125 3.36 3.05 25.90
CA HIS A 125 1.91 3.31 25.87
C HIS A 125 1.07 2.08 26.28
N HIS A 126 1.63 0.88 26.14
CA HIS A 126 0.95 -0.40 26.42
C HIS A 126 1.86 -1.32 27.25
N GLN A 127 2.48 -0.77 28.30
CA GLN A 127 3.50 -1.43 29.12
C GLN A 127 3.06 -2.81 29.63
N ASP A 128 1.83 -2.94 30.14
CA ASP A 128 1.30 -4.22 30.63
C ASP A 128 1.28 -5.29 29.53
N ALA A 129 0.93 -4.92 28.30
CA ALA A 129 0.94 -5.83 27.17
C ALA A 129 2.37 -6.18 26.75
N TYR A 130 3.26 -5.19 26.75
CA TYR A 130 4.67 -5.40 26.46
C TYR A 130 5.32 -6.39 27.43
N THR A 131 5.25 -6.10 28.73
CA THR A 131 5.84 -6.94 29.79
C THR A 131 5.24 -8.33 29.77
N ARG A 132 3.92 -8.46 29.58
CA ARG A 132 3.26 -9.77 29.43
C ARG A 132 3.84 -10.58 28.27
N ILE A 133 3.99 -9.99 27.09
CA ILE A 133 4.55 -10.69 25.91
C ILE A 133 5.98 -11.15 26.19
N ILE A 134 6.81 -10.33 26.83
CA ILE A 134 8.20 -10.70 27.15
C ILE A 134 8.25 -11.84 28.17
N LEU A 135 7.53 -11.71 29.29
CA LEU A 135 7.54 -12.72 30.37
C LEU A 135 6.97 -14.06 29.91
N GLU A 136 5.94 -14.05 29.06
CA GLU A 136 5.37 -15.27 28.48
C GLU A 136 6.36 -16.04 27.59
N ASN A 137 7.42 -15.40 27.11
CA ASN A 137 8.39 -15.97 26.17
C ASN A 137 9.83 -15.94 26.71
N SER A 138 10.04 -15.66 28.00
CA SER A 138 11.39 -15.47 28.56
C SER A 138 12.10 -16.76 28.98
N SER A 139 11.40 -17.90 28.99
CA SER A 139 11.95 -19.18 29.45
C SER A 139 13.03 -19.68 28.47
N PRO A 140 14.29 -19.84 28.90
CA PRO A 140 15.38 -20.26 28.01
C PRO A 140 15.23 -21.67 27.43
N GLU A 141 14.49 -22.54 28.12
CA GLU A 141 14.27 -23.94 27.74
C GLU A 141 13.05 -24.11 26.83
N ASP A 142 12.22 -23.07 26.70
CA ASP A 142 11.01 -23.14 25.90
C ASP A 142 11.32 -22.93 24.41
N LYS A 143 11.40 -24.05 23.68
CA LYS A 143 11.54 -24.05 22.21
C LYS A 143 10.37 -23.38 21.47
N HIS A 144 9.24 -23.15 22.16
CA HIS A 144 8.06 -22.48 21.65
C HIS A 144 8.00 -20.99 22.02
N ALA A 145 9.05 -20.44 22.63
CA ALA A 145 9.15 -19.00 22.87
C ALA A 145 9.18 -18.21 21.55
N CYS A 146 8.30 -17.22 21.43
CA CYS A 146 8.28 -16.29 20.32
C CYS A 146 9.38 -15.22 20.49
N PRO A 147 10.31 -15.06 19.53
CA PRO A 147 11.40 -14.10 19.64
C PRO A 147 10.89 -12.68 19.38
N PHE A 148 10.55 -11.93 20.44
CA PHE A 148 9.92 -10.60 20.34
C PHE A 148 10.67 -9.63 19.40
N GLY A 149 11.98 -9.46 19.57
CA GLY A 149 12.80 -8.54 18.77
C GLY A 149 12.71 -8.85 17.26
N ARG A 150 13.00 -10.10 16.89
CA ARG A 150 12.87 -10.58 15.49
C ARG A 150 11.43 -10.45 14.97
N SER A 151 10.44 -10.84 15.75
CA SER A 151 9.02 -10.78 15.39
C SER A 151 8.52 -9.36 15.14
N ALA A 152 8.92 -8.40 16.00
CA ALA A 152 8.50 -7.01 15.88
C ALA A 152 9.14 -6.29 14.67
N ILE A 153 10.39 -6.60 14.34
CA ILE A 153 11.04 -6.10 13.11
C ILE A 153 10.31 -6.64 11.87
N GLU A 154 10.11 -7.96 11.80
CA GLU A 154 9.46 -8.57 10.63
C GLU A 154 7.98 -8.14 10.51
N LEU A 155 7.28 -7.98 11.63
CA LEU A 155 5.91 -7.46 11.64
C LEU A 155 5.85 -6.01 11.14
N THR A 156 6.78 -5.16 11.58
CA THR A 156 6.83 -3.76 11.11
C THR A 156 7.03 -3.72 9.60
N LYS A 157 7.97 -4.50 9.08
CA LYS A 157 8.20 -4.63 7.63
C LYS A 157 6.94 -5.10 6.90
N MET A 158 6.30 -6.15 7.40
CA MET A 158 5.06 -6.69 6.83
C MET A 158 3.95 -5.64 6.80
N LEU A 159 3.76 -4.87 7.87
CA LEU A 159 2.77 -3.80 7.91
C LEU A 159 3.09 -2.70 6.88
N CYS A 160 4.36 -2.34 6.70
CA CYS A 160 4.77 -1.38 5.68
C CYS A 160 4.41 -1.88 4.27
N GLU A 161 4.63 -3.17 3.98
CA GLU A 161 4.28 -3.78 2.69
C GLU A 161 2.77 -3.87 2.46
N ILE A 162 2.00 -4.29 3.48
CA ILE A 162 0.53 -4.37 3.40
C ILE A 162 -0.08 -2.99 3.16
N LEU A 163 0.46 -1.97 3.82
CA LEU A 163 -0.02 -0.60 3.75
C LEU A 163 0.61 0.22 2.62
N GLN A 164 1.57 -0.36 1.90
CA GLN A 164 2.28 0.27 0.78
C GLN A 164 2.93 1.60 1.17
N ILE A 165 3.59 1.63 2.34
CA ILE A 165 4.30 2.82 2.82
C ILE A 165 5.48 3.14 1.88
N GLY A 166 5.52 4.36 1.38
CA GLY A 166 6.49 4.87 0.41
C GLY A 166 5.97 4.89 -1.04
N GLU A 167 4.81 4.28 -1.30
CA GLU A 167 4.19 4.34 -2.64
C GLU A 167 3.38 5.62 -2.82
N LEU A 168 3.39 6.20 -4.01
CA LEU A 168 2.57 7.37 -4.34
C LEU A 168 1.09 6.96 -4.51
N PRO A 169 0.14 7.87 -4.22
CA PRO A 169 -1.27 7.58 -4.39
C PRO A 169 -1.64 7.41 -5.87
N ASN A 170 -2.47 6.42 -6.18
CA ASN A 170 -2.93 6.15 -7.54
C ASN A 170 -4.26 6.85 -7.84
N GLU A 171 -4.38 7.52 -8.98
CA GLU A 171 -5.59 8.26 -9.41
C GLU A 171 -6.86 7.39 -9.52
N GLY A 172 -6.72 6.08 -9.75
CA GLY A 172 -7.85 5.14 -9.91
C GLY A 172 -8.32 4.46 -8.62
N ARG A 173 -7.73 4.77 -7.46
CA ARG A 173 -8.04 4.09 -6.18
C ARG A 173 -8.86 4.96 -5.26
N ASN A 174 -9.91 4.38 -4.69
CA ASN A 174 -10.83 5.04 -3.74
C ASN A 174 -10.90 4.31 -2.40
N ASP A 175 -9.96 3.39 -2.16
CA ASP A 175 -10.00 2.48 -1.02
C ASP A 175 -9.13 2.98 0.13
N TYR A 176 -9.77 3.36 1.24
CA TYR A 176 -9.11 3.78 2.47
C TYR A 176 -9.67 2.96 3.65
N HIS A 177 -8.91 2.89 4.75
CA HIS A 177 -9.31 2.20 5.97
C HIS A 177 -9.72 3.22 7.04
N PRO A 178 -11.01 3.33 7.37
CA PRO A 178 -11.50 4.36 8.29
C PRO A 178 -10.85 4.29 9.68
N MET A 179 -10.40 3.11 10.12
CA MET A 179 -9.71 2.92 11.40
C MET A 179 -8.46 3.81 11.56
N PHE A 180 -7.73 4.16 10.50
CA PHE A 180 -6.55 5.04 10.61
C PHE A 180 -6.90 6.48 10.99
N PHE A 181 -8.16 6.89 10.81
CA PHE A 181 -8.63 8.22 11.20
C PHE A 181 -9.09 8.26 12.66
N THR A 182 -9.09 7.12 13.37
CA THR A 182 -9.58 7.05 14.77
C THR A 182 -8.53 7.39 15.81
N HIS A 183 -7.23 7.33 15.47
CA HIS A 183 -6.12 7.57 16.39
C HIS A 183 -5.02 8.42 15.74
N ASP A 184 -4.28 9.21 16.53
CA ASP A 184 -3.16 10.04 16.01
C ASP A 184 -1.96 9.16 15.61
N GLN A 185 -1.73 8.09 16.36
CA GLN A 185 -0.68 7.09 16.14
C GLN A 185 -1.29 5.76 15.73
N ALA A 186 -2.13 5.78 14.69
CA ALA A 186 -2.91 4.61 14.29
C ALA A 186 -2.06 3.47 13.70
N LEU A 187 -0.90 3.78 13.11
CA LEU A 187 0.04 2.76 12.64
C LEU A 187 0.67 2.01 13.82
N GLU A 188 1.04 2.76 14.85
CA GLU A 188 1.66 2.23 16.06
C GLU A 188 0.64 1.39 16.87
N GLU A 189 -0.62 1.84 16.96
CA GLU A 189 -1.71 1.01 17.51
C GLU A 189 -1.97 -0.26 16.69
N LEU A 190 -1.92 -0.17 15.35
CA LEU A 190 -2.03 -1.34 14.49
C LEU A 190 -0.88 -2.32 14.73
N PHE A 191 0.35 -1.83 14.97
CA PHE A 191 1.48 -2.65 15.37
C PHE A 191 1.22 -3.36 16.72
N VAL A 192 0.67 -2.66 17.72
CA VAL A 192 0.30 -3.26 19.02
C VAL A 192 -0.71 -4.40 18.83
N ILE A 193 -1.73 -4.20 17.99
CA ILE A 193 -2.70 -5.26 17.64
C ILE A 193 -2.00 -6.41 16.91
N GLY A 194 -1.12 -6.09 15.96
CA GLY A 194 -0.38 -7.05 15.16
C GLY A 194 0.55 -7.93 15.98
N ILE A 195 1.28 -7.38 16.96
CA ILE A 195 2.23 -8.16 17.78
C ILE A 195 1.50 -9.05 18.78
N GLN A 196 0.35 -8.60 19.30
CA GLN A 196 -0.54 -9.43 20.11
C GLN A 196 -1.14 -10.58 19.29
N LEU A 197 -1.58 -10.31 18.06
CA LEU A 197 -2.04 -11.32 17.12
C LEU A 197 -0.93 -12.34 16.83
N LEU A 198 0.28 -11.86 16.51
CA LEU A 198 1.43 -12.71 16.21
C LEU A 198 1.74 -13.65 17.36
N ASN A 199 1.85 -13.14 18.60
CA ASN A 199 2.11 -13.97 19.78
C ASN A 199 0.99 -15.02 19.99
N ARG A 200 -0.27 -14.66 19.74
CA ARG A 200 -1.39 -15.60 19.81
C ARG A 200 -1.30 -16.68 18.74
N THR A 201 -1.14 -16.30 17.47
CA THR A 201 -1.04 -17.23 16.33
C THR A 201 0.16 -18.16 16.48
N TRP A 202 1.30 -17.65 16.96
CA TRP A 202 2.48 -18.46 17.29
C TRP A 202 2.14 -19.61 18.26
N LYS A 203 1.41 -19.31 19.34
CA LYS A 203 0.95 -20.29 20.34
C LYS A 203 -0.09 -21.25 19.78
N GLU A 204 -1.06 -20.75 19.00
CA GLU A 204 -2.07 -21.57 18.32
C GLU A 204 -1.43 -22.60 17.38
N MET A 205 -0.35 -22.22 16.70
CA MET A 205 0.42 -23.08 15.80
C MET A 205 1.40 -24.01 16.53
N ARG A 206 1.59 -23.84 17.85
CA ARG A 206 2.67 -24.49 18.63
C ARG A 206 4.03 -24.36 17.93
N ALA A 207 4.27 -23.17 17.37
CA ALA A 207 5.40 -22.91 16.50
C ALA A 207 6.74 -22.99 17.26
N THR A 208 7.80 -23.22 16.51
CA THR A 208 9.19 -23.08 16.97
C THR A 208 9.91 -22.05 16.10
N ALA A 209 11.17 -21.74 16.42
CA ALA A 209 11.98 -20.82 15.62
C ALA A 209 12.08 -21.20 14.12
N GLU A 210 11.95 -22.48 13.76
CA GLU A 210 11.96 -22.97 12.38
C GLU A 210 10.69 -22.61 11.61
N ASP A 211 9.56 -22.49 12.30
CA ASP A 211 8.26 -22.16 11.71
C ASP A 211 8.04 -20.64 11.56
N PHE A 212 9.01 -19.83 11.95
CA PHE A 212 8.89 -18.37 12.01
C PHE A 212 8.27 -17.77 10.75
N HIS A 213 8.80 -18.09 9.57
CA HIS A 213 8.28 -17.55 8.30
C HIS A 213 6.84 -18.02 8.00
N LYS A 214 6.47 -19.26 8.38
CA LYS A 214 5.10 -19.78 8.21
C LYS A 214 4.13 -19.03 9.11
N VAL A 215 4.51 -18.77 10.36
CA VAL A 215 3.70 -17.98 11.30
C VAL A 215 3.50 -16.57 10.75
N MET A 216 4.57 -15.93 10.26
CA MET A 216 4.47 -14.60 9.65
C MET A 216 3.54 -14.59 8.43
N GLN A 217 3.57 -15.63 7.58
CA GLN A 217 2.62 -15.74 6.46
C GLN A 217 1.16 -15.87 6.93
N VAL A 218 0.90 -16.66 7.97
CA VAL A 218 -0.46 -16.76 8.57
C VAL A 218 -0.89 -15.42 9.14
N VAL A 219 -0.03 -14.71 9.87
CA VAL A 219 -0.32 -13.38 10.44
C VAL A 219 -0.60 -12.36 9.33
N ARG A 220 0.18 -12.38 8.25
CA ARG A 220 -0.07 -11.56 7.05
C ARG A 220 -1.47 -11.83 6.52
N GLU A 221 -1.82 -13.09 6.33
CA GLU A 221 -3.13 -13.50 5.81
C GLU A 221 -4.28 -13.09 6.74
N GLN A 222 -4.11 -13.22 8.06
CA GLN A 222 -5.10 -12.75 9.04
C GLN A 222 -5.36 -11.25 8.90
N ILE A 223 -4.29 -10.45 8.77
CA ILE A 223 -4.39 -8.98 8.60
C ILE A 223 -5.03 -8.65 7.24
N THR A 224 -4.55 -9.24 6.14
CA THR A 224 -5.04 -8.93 4.79
C THR A 224 -6.47 -9.43 4.54
N ARG A 225 -6.94 -10.48 5.24
CA ARG A 225 -8.35 -10.89 5.21
C ARG A 225 -9.25 -9.98 6.06
N ALA A 226 -8.72 -9.34 7.09
CA ALA A 226 -9.49 -8.46 7.97
C ALA A 226 -9.71 -7.04 7.38
N LEU A 227 -8.73 -6.52 6.64
CA LEU A 227 -8.75 -5.15 6.10
C LEU A 227 -9.90 -4.86 5.10
N PRO A 228 -10.26 -5.74 4.15
CA PRO A 228 -11.31 -5.48 3.16
C PRO A 228 -12.69 -5.24 3.77
N ALA A 229 -12.93 -5.71 5.00
CA ALA A 229 -14.16 -5.46 5.71
C ALA A 229 -14.28 -4.03 6.28
N LYS A 230 -13.28 -3.17 6.01
CA LYS A 230 -13.21 -1.75 6.38
C LYS A 230 -13.68 -1.46 7.81
N PRO A 231 -13.07 -2.07 8.83
CA PRO A 231 -13.47 -1.82 10.20
C PRO A 231 -13.37 -0.31 10.52
N PRO A 232 -14.41 0.26 11.15
CA PRO A 232 -14.46 1.70 11.41
C PRO A 232 -13.56 2.15 12.58
N SER A 233 -13.00 1.21 13.34
CA SER A 233 -12.06 1.49 14.44
C SER A 233 -11.07 0.34 14.63
N LEU A 234 -9.95 0.65 15.30
CA LEU A 234 -8.92 -0.32 15.66
C LEU A 234 -9.46 -1.43 16.58
N ASP A 235 -10.39 -1.12 17.48
CA ASP A 235 -11.07 -2.13 18.32
C ASP A 235 -11.90 -3.12 17.50
N GLN A 236 -12.62 -2.63 16.48
CA GLN A 236 -13.39 -3.52 15.59
C GLN A 236 -12.46 -4.36 14.72
N PHE A 237 -11.33 -3.80 14.29
CA PHE A 237 -10.29 -4.57 13.59
C PHE A 237 -9.72 -5.68 14.50
N LYS A 238 -9.38 -5.36 15.76
CA LYS A 238 -8.95 -6.34 16.78
C LYS A 238 -10.01 -7.42 17.02
N GLY A 239 -11.29 -7.03 17.10
CA GLY A 239 -12.42 -7.95 17.24
C GLY A 239 -12.56 -8.90 16.05
N ARG A 240 -12.36 -8.41 14.82
CA ARG A 240 -12.33 -9.26 13.61
C ARG A 240 -11.17 -10.24 13.63
N LEU A 241 -9.97 -9.78 13.98
CA LEU A 241 -8.79 -10.64 14.10
C LEU A 241 -8.95 -11.73 15.16
N ARG A 242 -9.75 -11.52 16.20
CA ARG A 242 -10.11 -12.56 17.18
C ARG A 242 -10.91 -13.70 16.55
N ASN A 243 -11.74 -13.42 15.56
CA ASN A 243 -12.52 -14.43 14.85
C ASN A 243 -11.70 -15.15 13.76
N LEU A 244 -10.60 -14.55 13.31
CA LEU A 244 -9.64 -15.14 12.36
C LEU A 244 -8.51 -15.88 13.11
N ALA A 245 -8.84 -16.82 13.98
CA ALA A 245 -7.86 -17.72 14.59
C ALA A 245 -7.18 -18.61 13.53
N TYR A 246 -6.06 -19.24 13.86
CA TYR A 246 -5.33 -20.12 12.95
C TYR A 246 -6.21 -21.22 12.35
N SER A 247 -7.08 -21.84 13.15
CA SER A 247 -8.02 -22.86 12.68
C SER A 247 -9.01 -22.33 11.64
N GLU A 248 -9.47 -21.09 11.79
CA GLU A 248 -10.36 -20.44 10.84
C GLU A 248 -9.64 -20.13 9.53
N VAL A 249 -8.39 -19.68 9.59
CA VAL A 249 -7.54 -19.50 8.39
C VAL A 249 -7.38 -20.82 7.64
N LEU A 250 -7.13 -21.92 8.35
CA LEU A 250 -7.05 -23.25 7.73
C LEU A 250 -8.37 -23.66 7.07
N ARG A 251 -9.51 -23.42 7.73
CA ARG A 251 -10.84 -23.70 7.20
C ARG A 251 -11.11 -22.91 5.92
N LEU A 252 -10.77 -21.62 5.90
CA LEU A 252 -10.92 -20.75 4.72
C LEU A 252 -10.05 -21.23 3.56
N ARG A 253 -8.77 -21.53 3.80
CA ARG A 253 -7.87 -22.09 2.77
C ARG A 253 -8.40 -23.40 2.19
N GLN A 254 -8.97 -24.27 3.03
CA GLN A 254 -9.57 -25.51 2.57
C GLN A 254 -10.81 -25.25 1.69
N SER A 255 -11.69 -24.34 2.12
CA SER A 255 -12.88 -23.95 1.34
C SER A 255 -12.52 -23.32 -0.01
N GLU A 256 -11.48 -22.50 -0.06
CA GLU A 256 -11.00 -21.84 -1.29
C GLU A 256 -10.43 -22.85 -2.27
N ARG A 257 -9.66 -23.84 -1.78
CA ARG A 257 -9.15 -24.94 -2.62
C ARG A 257 -10.29 -25.75 -3.24
N MET A 258 -11.29 -26.13 -2.45
CA MET A 258 -12.47 -26.85 -2.95
C MET A 258 -13.21 -26.03 -4.03
N SER A 259 -13.41 -24.73 -3.80
CA SER A 259 -14.08 -23.86 -4.77
C SER A 259 -13.25 -23.63 -6.04
N GLN A 260 -11.91 -23.60 -5.93
CA GLN A 260 -11.02 -23.44 -7.08
C GLN A 260 -11.01 -24.71 -7.94
N ASP A 261 -11.00 -25.88 -7.31
CA ASP A 261 -11.14 -27.17 -7.98
C ASP A 261 -12.49 -27.26 -8.73
N ASP A 262 -13.58 -26.72 -8.14
CA ASP A 262 -14.88 -26.64 -8.80
C ASP A 262 -14.85 -25.72 -10.05
N ILE A 263 -14.26 -24.52 -9.95
CA ILE A 263 -14.14 -23.56 -11.08
C ILE A 263 -13.26 -24.12 -12.21
N GLN A 264 -12.32 -25.00 -11.89
CA GLN A 264 -11.46 -25.68 -12.87
C GLN A 264 -12.05 -27.00 -13.39
N SER A 265 -13.29 -27.34 -13.02
CA SER A 265 -13.94 -28.53 -13.55
C SER A 265 -14.09 -28.47 -15.09
N PRO A 266 -13.92 -29.59 -15.80
CA PRO A 266 -13.98 -29.62 -17.26
C PRO A 266 -15.23 -28.96 -17.87
N PRO A 267 -16.46 -29.17 -17.35
CA PRO A 267 -17.65 -28.52 -17.89
C PRO A 267 -17.64 -26.99 -17.76
N ILE A 268 -17.08 -26.43 -16.68
CA ILE A 268 -17.01 -24.98 -16.47
C ILE A 268 -15.94 -24.37 -17.39
N VAL A 269 -14.81 -25.06 -17.56
CA VAL A 269 -13.75 -24.62 -18.48
C VAL A 269 -14.26 -24.63 -19.93
N GLU A 270 -14.92 -25.71 -20.37
CA GLU A 270 -15.53 -25.81 -21.69
C GLU A 270 -16.57 -24.71 -21.94
N LEU A 271 -17.41 -24.42 -20.94
CA LEU A 271 -18.39 -23.35 -21.03
C LEU A 271 -17.71 -21.99 -21.15
N ARG A 272 -16.65 -21.74 -20.37
CA ARG A 272 -15.89 -20.49 -20.45
C ARG A 272 -15.26 -20.31 -21.83
N GLU A 273 -14.65 -21.36 -22.38
CA GLU A 273 -14.07 -21.32 -23.73
C GLU A 273 -15.11 -21.05 -24.82
N LYS A 274 -16.33 -21.60 -24.66
CA LYS A 274 -17.44 -21.33 -25.58
C LYS A 274 -17.98 -19.91 -25.50
N ILE A 275 -18.10 -19.34 -24.30
CA ILE A 275 -18.68 -17.99 -24.09
C ILE A 275 -17.64 -16.88 -24.29
N GLN A 276 -16.34 -17.17 -24.10
CA GLN A 276 -15.28 -16.16 -24.16
C GLN A 276 -15.26 -15.33 -25.46
N PRO A 277 -15.46 -15.91 -26.67
CA PRO A 277 -15.58 -15.12 -27.90
C PRO A 277 -16.72 -14.10 -27.85
N GLU A 278 -17.89 -14.47 -27.32
CA GLU A 278 -19.06 -13.58 -27.21
C GLU A 278 -18.81 -12.45 -26.22
N ILE A 279 -18.18 -12.75 -25.07
CA ILE A 279 -17.79 -11.72 -24.09
C ILE A 279 -16.77 -10.75 -24.70
N LEU A 280 -15.77 -11.26 -25.42
CA LEU A 280 -14.77 -10.41 -26.08
C LEU A 280 -15.41 -9.54 -27.16
N GLU A 281 -16.39 -10.05 -27.89
CA GLU A 281 -17.13 -9.25 -28.87
C GLU A 281 -18.00 -8.17 -28.19
N LEU A 282 -18.63 -8.47 -27.05
CA LEU A 282 -19.33 -7.47 -26.23
C LEU A 282 -18.38 -6.36 -25.74
N ILE A 283 -17.20 -6.74 -25.23
CA ILE A 283 -16.17 -5.77 -24.80
C ILE A 283 -15.75 -4.92 -25.99
N LYS A 284 -15.48 -5.53 -27.15
CA LYS A 284 -15.11 -4.82 -28.37
C LYS A 284 -16.19 -3.85 -28.82
N GLN A 285 -17.46 -4.24 -28.80
CA GLN A 285 -18.59 -3.36 -29.12
C GLN A 285 -18.66 -2.17 -28.16
N GLN A 286 -18.49 -2.41 -26.85
CA GLN A 286 -18.44 -1.34 -25.86
C GLN A 286 -17.25 -0.40 -26.10
N ARG A 287 -16.07 -0.94 -26.44
CA ARG A 287 -14.87 -0.13 -26.75
C ARG A 287 -15.04 0.69 -28.03
N LEU A 288 -15.65 0.13 -29.07
CA LEU A 288 -16.01 0.87 -30.29
C LEU A 288 -16.97 2.01 -29.98
N ASN A 289 -17.99 1.78 -29.16
CA ASN A 289 -18.90 2.84 -28.72
C ASN A 289 -18.17 3.96 -27.98
N ARG A 290 -17.20 3.62 -27.10
CA ARG A 290 -16.36 4.60 -26.42
C ARG A 290 -15.48 5.41 -27.36
N LEU A 291 -14.85 4.76 -28.35
CA LEU A 291 -14.10 5.48 -29.39
C LEU A 291 -15.02 6.43 -30.19
N CYS A 292 -16.25 6.00 -30.46
CA CYS A 292 -17.26 6.81 -31.14
C CYS A 292 -17.77 7.99 -30.30
N GLU A 293 -17.88 7.83 -28.98
CA GLU A 293 -18.11 8.92 -28.03
C GLU A 293 -16.96 9.93 -28.16
N GLY A 294 -15.72 9.46 -28.02
CA GLY A 294 -14.50 10.26 -28.11
C GLY A 294 -14.02 10.81 -26.76
N SER A 295 -12.73 11.13 -26.69
CA SER A 295 -12.07 11.55 -25.45
C SER A 295 -11.26 12.82 -25.64
N SER A 296 -11.10 13.58 -24.54
CA SER A 296 -10.29 14.79 -24.48
C SER A 296 -8.87 14.45 -24.04
N PHE A 297 -7.89 15.02 -24.73
CA PHE A 297 -6.46 14.80 -24.51
C PHE A 297 -5.74 16.12 -24.26
N ARG A 298 -4.67 16.08 -23.47
CA ARG A 298 -3.80 17.23 -23.23
C ARG A 298 -2.79 17.36 -24.38
N LYS A 299 -2.52 18.57 -24.86
CA LYS A 299 -1.47 18.79 -25.87
C LYS A 299 -0.06 18.58 -25.30
N VAL A 300 0.76 17.82 -26.02
CA VAL A 300 2.17 17.58 -25.71
C VAL A 300 2.99 18.84 -26.07
N GLY A 301 3.71 19.42 -25.09
CA GLY A 301 4.75 20.43 -25.36
C GLY A 301 4.54 21.90 -24.92
N ASN A 302 3.40 22.29 -24.31
CA ASN A 302 3.19 23.71 -23.95
C ASN A 302 3.60 24.06 -22.50
N ARG A 303 4.66 24.87 -22.35
CA ARG A 303 5.19 25.40 -21.07
C ARG A 303 4.57 26.74 -20.62
N ARG A 304 3.48 27.22 -21.22
CA ARG A 304 2.81 28.49 -20.82
C ARG A 304 1.44 28.24 -20.19
N ARG A 305 1.06 29.15 -19.28
CA ARG A 305 -0.03 29.15 -18.28
C ARG A 305 -1.48 28.84 -18.73
N GLN A 306 -1.74 28.29 -19.91
CA GLN A 306 -3.07 27.85 -20.35
C GLN A 306 -3.00 26.39 -20.82
N GLU A 307 -3.70 25.50 -20.12
CA GLU A 307 -3.84 24.09 -20.51
C GLU A 307 -4.74 23.99 -21.74
N ARG A 308 -4.15 23.71 -22.91
CA ARG A 308 -4.90 23.48 -24.15
C ARG A 308 -5.20 21.99 -24.29
N PHE A 309 -6.49 21.69 -24.40
CA PHE A 309 -7.00 20.36 -24.69
C PHE A 309 -7.37 20.23 -26.16
N TRP A 310 -7.35 19.00 -26.65
CA TRP A 310 -7.83 18.64 -27.97
C TRP A 310 -8.70 17.39 -27.84
N TYR A 311 -9.62 17.19 -28.77
CA TYR A 311 -10.59 16.11 -28.73
C TYR A 311 -10.36 15.17 -29.91
N CYS A 312 -10.52 13.87 -29.69
CA CYS A 312 -10.43 12.86 -30.73
C CYS A 312 -11.59 11.87 -30.59
N ARG A 313 -12.27 11.58 -31.69
CA ARG A 313 -13.38 10.62 -31.75
C ARG A 313 -13.40 9.84 -33.06
N LEU A 314 -13.92 8.63 -33.01
CA LEU A 314 -14.19 7.80 -34.17
C LEU A 314 -15.55 8.17 -34.78
N ALA A 315 -15.62 8.24 -36.10
CA ALA A 315 -16.89 8.36 -36.81
C ALA A 315 -17.74 7.09 -36.61
N LEU A 316 -19.06 7.21 -36.59
CA LEU A 316 -20.00 6.09 -36.38
C LEU A 316 -19.88 4.96 -37.43
N ASN A 317 -19.24 5.23 -38.56
CA ASN A 317 -18.95 4.23 -39.58
C ASN A 317 -17.65 3.43 -39.30
N HIS A 318 -16.93 3.77 -38.23
CA HIS A 318 -15.65 3.21 -37.78
C HIS A 318 -14.50 3.34 -38.80
N LYS A 319 -14.60 4.27 -39.75
CA LYS A 319 -13.64 4.42 -40.86
C LYS A 319 -12.76 5.65 -40.76
N THR A 320 -13.10 6.63 -39.93
CA THR A 320 -12.38 7.90 -39.86
C THR A 320 -12.30 8.36 -38.41
N LEU A 321 -11.08 8.65 -37.95
CA LEU A 321 -10.83 9.37 -36.71
C LEU A 321 -10.86 10.86 -37.01
N HIS A 322 -11.66 11.60 -36.23
CA HIS A 322 -11.78 13.04 -36.28
C HIS A 322 -11.12 13.63 -35.06
N TYR A 323 -10.31 14.66 -35.24
CA TYR A 323 -9.69 15.36 -34.12
C TYR A 323 -9.54 16.85 -34.35
N GLY A 324 -9.33 17.60 -33.28
CA GLY A 324 -9.22 19.05 -33.32
C GLY A 324 -9.08 19.67 -31.93
N ASP A 325 -8.74 20.95 -31.89
CA ASP A 325 -8.58 21.69 -30.64
C ASP A 325 -9.93 22.01 -29.99
N LEU A 326 -9.99 21.94 -28.65
CA LEU A 326 -11.16 22.37 -27.89
C LEU A 326 -11.05 23.87 -27.58
N GLU A 327 -12.06 24.66 -27.95
CA GLU A 327 -12.15 26.07 -27.54
C GLU A 327 -12.55 26.20 -26.05
N GLU A 328 -12.00 27.22 -25.35
CA GLU A 328 -12.07 27.39 -23.87
C GLU A 328 -13.50 27.48 -23.29
N ASN A 329 -14.55 27.63 -24.11
CA ASN A 329 -15.93 27.87 -23.66
C ASN A 329 -16.97 26.78 -24.02
N ALA A 330 -16.56 25.61 -24.54
CA ALA A 330 -17.51 24.58 -24.95
C ALA A 330 -18.00 23.70 -23.77
N GLN A 331 -19.05 24.15 -23.06
CA GLN A 331 -19.72 23.40 -21.97
C GLN A 331 -20.54 22.17 -22.44
N GLY A 332 -20.17 21.50 -23.54
CA GLY A 332 -21.00 20.45 -24.14
C GLY A 332 -20.30 19.41 -25.03
N GLY A 333 -18.97 19.28 -24.97
CA GLY A 333 -18.21 18.39 -25.86
C GLY A 333 -18.10 18.93 -27.30
N ALA A 334 -17.05 18.55 -28.01
CA ALA A 334 -16.85 18.96 -29.40
C ALA A 334 -17.84 18.23 -30.33
N THR A 335 -18.60 18.95 -31.13
CA THR A 335 -19.42 18.38 -32.21
C THR A 335 -18.51 17.91 -33.35
N LEU A 336 -18.91 16.87 -34.11
CA LEU A 336 -18.09 16.30 -35.20
C LEU A 336 -17.66 17.36 -36.23
N GLU A 337 -18.49 18.38 -36.44
CA GLU A 337 -18.29 19.49 -37.38
C GLU A 337 -17.19 20.47 -36.93
N SER A 338 -16.88 20.52 -35.63
CA SER A 338 -15.81 21.35 -35.08
C SER A 338 -14.41 20.72 -35.19
N LEU A 339 -14.34 19.42 -35.49
CA LEU A 339 -13.08 18.67 -35.62
C LEU A 339 -12.61 18.72 -37.08
N GLN A 340 -11.62 19.59 -37.33
CA GLN A 340 -11.16 19.93 -38.67
C GLN A 340 -10.26 18.86 -39.29
N GLU A 341 -9.52 18.11 -38.47
CA GLU A 341 -8.53 17.13 -38.91
C GLU A 341 -9.11 15.71 -38.95
N LYS A 342 -8.65 14.91 -39.92
CA LYS A 342 -9.19 13.56 -40.19
C LYS A 342 -8.09 12.58 -40.56
N ILE A 343 -8.13 11.40 -39.94
CA ILE A 343 -7.28 10.25 -40.30
C ILE A 343 -8.18 9.08 -40.68
N PRO A 344 -8.10 8.54 -41.91
CA PRO A 344 -8.74 7.28 -42.25
C PRO A 344 -8.16 6.15 -41.39
N VAL A 345 -9.04 5.37 -40.76
CA VAL A 345 -8.62 4.26 -39.88
C VAL A 345 -7.82 3.21 -40.65
N ALA A 346 -8.12 3.03 -41.94
CA ALA A 346 -7.39 2.13 -42.83
C ALA A 346 -5.92 2.54 -43.05
N ASP A 347 -5.58 3.82 -42.84
CA ASP A 347 -4.22 4.33 -43.02
C ASP A 347 -3.38 4.18 -41.75
N ILE A 348 -3.99 3.80 -40.62
CA ILE A 348 -3.27 3.55 -39.36
C ILE A 348 -2.41 2.29 -39.51
N LYS A 349 -1.10 2.46 -39.33
CA LYS A 349 -0.10 1.39 -39.48
C LYS A 349 0.22 0.71 -38.14
N ALA A 350 0.29 1.49 -37.07
CA ALA A 350 0.60 0.99 -35.74
C ALA A 350 0.16 1.96 -34.64
N ILE A 351 -0.01 1.42 -33.43
CA ILE A 351 -0.16 2.20 -32.21
C ILE A 351 1.05 1.87 -31.32
N LEU A 352 1.86 2.89 -31.03
CA LEU A 352 3.01 2.79 -30.13
C LEU A 352 2.60 3.20 -28.73
N THR A 353 3.27 2.63 -27.71
CA THR A 353 3.02 2.99 -26.30
C THR A 353 4.32 3.30 -25.55
N GLY A 354 4.21 4.15 -24.53
CA GLY A 354 5.29 4.54 -23.64
C GLY A 354 6.55 5.01 -24.35
N LYS A 355 7.68 4.34 -24.08
CA LYS A 355 9.02 4.72 -24.59
C LYS A 355 9.15 4.64 -26.12
N GLU A 356 8.27 3.90 -26.77
CA GLU A 356 8.30 3.74 -28.22
C GLU A 356 7.74 4.98 -28.94
N CYS A 357 6.92 5.78 -28.25
CA CYS A 357 6.34 6.99 -28.78
C CYS A 357 7.42 8.02 -29.19
N PRO A 358 7.34 8.64 -30.39
CA PRO A 358 8.34 9.61 -30.85
C PRO A 358 8.55 10.76 -29.86
N HIS A 359 7.46 11.28 -29.29
CA HIS A 359 7.47 12.39 -28.34
C HIS A 359 8.05 12.04 -26.95
N MET A 360 8.33 10.76 -26.67
CA MET A 360 8.95 10.30 -25.42
C MET A 360 10.43 9.94 -25.56
N LYS A 361 11.00 9.99 -26.78
CA LYS A 361 12.40 9.62 -27.04
C LYS A 361 13.40 10.75 -26.74
N GLU A 362 12.96 11.99 -26.55
CA GLU A 362 13.87 13.11 -26.27
C GLU A 362 14.48 13.06 -24.86
N LYS A 363 15.81 13.24 -24.78
CA LYS A 363 16.65 13.06 -23.58
C LYS A 363 16.27 13.95 -22.37
N GLY A 364 15.41 14.96 -22.54
CA GLY A 364 14.97 15.87 -21.48
C GLY A 364 13.67 15.49 -20.77
N ALA A 365 12.77 14.74 -21.41
CA ALA A 365 11.44 14.42 -20.86
C ALA A 365 11.45 13.20 -19.92
N LEU A 366 12.39 12.27 -20.14
CA LEU A 366 12.55 11.02 -19.39
C LEU A 366 12.93 11.20 -17.91
N LYS A 367 13.41 12.38 -17.50
CA LYS A 367 13.87 12.62 -16.11
C LYS A 367 12.78 13.18 -15.17
N GLN A 368 11.62 13.63 -15.67
CA GLN A 368 10.66 14.36 -14.83
C GLN A 368 9.23 13.83 -14.79
N ASN A 369 8.80 12.90 -15.65
CA ASN A 369 7.41 12.39 -15.59
C ASN A 369 7.30 10.90 -15.96
N LYS A 370 7.52 10.02 -14.97
CA LYS A 370 7.35 8.57 -15.12
C LYS A 370 5.89 8.18 -15.39
N GLU A 371 4.94 8.90 -14.81
CA GLU A 371 3.49 8.67 -14.98
C GLU A 371 3.02 9.01 -16.40
N ALA A 372 3.48 10.12 -16.99
CA ALA A 372 3.13 10.49 -18.36
C ALA A 372 3.63 9.45 -19.38
N LEU A 373 4.73 8.75 -19.07
CA LEU A 373 5.27 7.69 -19.90
C LEU A 373 4.35 6.45 -19.92
N GLU A 374 3.69 6.12 -18.80
CA GLU A 374 2.77 4.98 -18.73
C GLU A 374 1.44 5.25 -19.45
N LEU A 375 1.12 6.53 -19.68
CA LEU A 375 -0.11 6.98 -20.34
C LEU A 375 0.12 7.45 -21.79
N ALA A 376 1.37 7.42 -22.27
CA ALA A 376 1.71 7.90 -23.60
C ALA A 376 1.43 6.84 -24.67
N PHE A 377 0.74 7.24 -25.73
CA PHE A 377 0.61 6.43 -26.94
C PHE A 377 0.70 7.29 -28.20
N SER A 378 0.95 6.68 -29.35
CA SER A 378 1.05 7.38 -30.63
C SER A 378 0.46 6.56 -31.76
N ILE A 379 -0.39 7.18 -32.57
CA ILE A 379 -0.97 6.57 -33.77
C ILE A 379 -0.07 6.93 -34.95
N LEU A 380 0.55 5.91 -35.56
CA LEU A 380 1.32 6.07 -36.80
C LEU A 380 0.37 5.87 -37.98
N TYR A 381 0.22 6.88 -38.83
CA TYR A 381 -0.61 6.82 -40.02
C TYR A 381 0.18 7.18 -41.28
N ASP A 382 1.16 8.08 -41.18
CA ASP A 382 2.09 8.46 -42.24
C ASP A 382 3.51 7.96 -41.90
N PRO A 383 4.38 7.63 -42.89
CA PRO A 383 5.79 7.32 -42.60
C PRO A 383 6.52 8.38 -41.77
N ASP A 384 6.17 9.67 -41.94
CA ASP A 384 6.89 10.79 -41.33
C ASP A 384 6.07 11.50 -40.23
N GLU A 385 4.78 11.15 -40.05
CA GLU A 385 3.90 11.76 -39.05
C GLU A 385 3.30 10.74 -38.07
N ALA A 386 3.25 11.16 -36.81
CA ALA A 386 2.61 10.42 -35.73
C ALA A 386 1.68 11.35 -34.95
N LEU A 387 0.45 10.91 -34.71
CA LEU A 387 -0.45 11.60 -33.82
C LEU A 387 -0.16 11.17 -32.38
N ASN A 388 0.36 12.09 -31.58
CA ASN A 388 0.89 11.82 -30.24
C ASN A 388 -0.16 12.10 -29.15
N PHE A 389 -0.31 11.18 -28.21
CA PHE A 389 -1.31 11.25 -27.14
C PHE A 389 -0.68 11.04 -25.76
N ILE A 390 -1.28 11.68 -24.77
CA ILE A 390 -1.17 11.32 -23.35
C ILE A 390 -2.59 11.06 -22.89
N ALA A 391 -2.90 9.81 -22.56
CA ALA A 391 -4.20 9.45 -22.01
C ALA A 391 -4.44 10.21 -20.69
N PRO A 392 -5.68 10.62 -20.40
CA PRO A 392 -5.99 11.34 -19.17
C PRO A 392 -5.87 10.46 -17.92
N ASN A 393 -5.98 9.13 -18.07
CA ASN A 393 -5.78 8.14 -17.01
C ASN A 393 -5.63 6.73 -17.62
N LYS A 394 -5.35 5.73 -16.77
CA LYS A 394 -5.15 4.32 -17.17
C LYS A 394 -6.41 3.60 -17.66
N TYR A 395 -7.60 4.14 -17.45
CA TYR A 395 -8.85 3.58 -17.97
C TYR A 395 -9.11 4.01 -19.42
N GLU A 396 -8.71 5.23 -19.77
CA GLU A 396 -8.79 5.80 -21.12
C GLU A 396 -7.60 5.43 -22.02
N PHE A 397 -6.48 5.02 -21.43
CA PHE A 397 -5.34 4.39 -22.11
C PHE A 397 -5.67 2.95 -22.50
#